data_AF-A0A376FI73-F1
#
_entry.id   AF-A0A376FI73-F1
#
_cell.length_a   1.000
_cell.length_b   1.000
_cell.length_c   1.000
_cell.angle_alpha   90.00
_cell.angle_beta   90.00
_cell.angle_gamma   90.00
#
_symmetry.space_group_name_H-M   'P 1'
#
loop_
_entity.id
_entity.type
_entity.pdbx_description
1 polymer ?
#
loop_
_entity_poly.entity_id
_entity_poly.type
_entity_poly.pdbx_seq_one_letter_code
_entity_poly.pdbx_strand_id
1 'polypeptide(L)'
;MFGILARHNISVDLITTSEVSIALTLDTTGSTSTGDTLLTQSLLIELSELCRVEVEEDLALVAIIGNKLSRACGVGKEVFGVLDPFSIRMICYGASSYNLCFLVPADQAEQVVQKLHQNLFE
;
A
#
# COMPACT_ATOMS: atom_id res chain seq x y z
N MET A 1 -5.91 17.52 4.90
CA MET A 1 -5.47 16.13 5.15
C MET A 1 -3.95 16.00 5.17
N PHE A 2 -3.19 16.07 4.07
CA PHE A 2 -1.72 15.89 4.12
C PHE A 2 -0.97 16.86 5.06
N GLY A 3 -1.41 18.12 5.17
CA GLY A 3 -0.84 19.07 6.13
C GLY A 3 -1.05 18.68 7.61
N ILE A 4 -2.10 17.90 7.91
CA ILE A 4 -2.32 17.32 9.25
C ILE A 4 -1.30 16.20 9.46
N LEU A 5 -1.19 15.25 8.53
CA LEU A 5 -0.21 14.15 8.60
C LEU A 5 1.22 14.67 8.82
N ALA A 6 1.62 15.72 8.10
CA ALA A 6 2.94 16.34 8.27
C ALA A 6 3.15 16.95 9.67
N ARG A 7 2.14 17.61 10.25
CA ARG A 7 2.23 18.16 11.62
C ARG A 7 2.39 17.08 12.69
N HIS A 8 1.79 15.92 12.45
CA HIS A 8 1.92 14.74 13.32
C HIS A 8 3.16 13.89 12.98
N ASN A 9 4.06 14.36 12.10
CA ASN A 9 5.27 13.66 11.64
C ASN A 9 5.01 12.27 11.04
N ILE A 10 3.92 12.15 10.29
CA ILE A 10 3.53 10.91 9.62
C ILE A 10 3.97 10.96 8.16
N SER A 11 4.81 10.00 7.79
CA SER A 11 5.21 9.75 6.41
C SER A 11 4.19 8.83 5.74
N VAL A 12 3.77 9.20 4.54
CA VAL A 12 2.84 8.41 3.70
C VAL A 12 3.65 7.70 2.62
N ASP A 13 3.39 6.41 2.43
CA ASP A 13 4.08 5.60 1.42
C ASP A 13 3.26 5.50 0.13
N LEU A 14 2.08 4.88 0.19
CA LEU A 14 1.19 4.71 -0.97
C LEU A 14 -0.08 5.53 -0.82
N ILE A 15 -0.59 5.98 -1.97
CA ILE A 15 -1.82 6.77 -2.09
C ILE A 15 -2.64 6.18 -3.24
N THR A 16 -3.90 5.83 -2.96
CA THR A 16 -4.91 5.50 -3.98
C THR A 16 -6.15 6.35 -3.73
N THR A 17 -6.73 6.87 -4.80
CA THR A 17 -7.91 7.74 -4.74
C THR A 17 -9.08 7.14 -5.54
N SER A 18 -10.29 7.23 -5.00
CA SER A 18 -11.53 7.18 -5.77
C SER A 18 -12.04 8.62 -5.99
N GLU A 19 -13.27 8.77 -6.50
CA GLU A 19 -13.91 10.07 -6.65
C GLU A 19 -14.11 10.81 -5.32
N VAL A 20 -14.45 10.07 -4.26
CA VAL A 20 -14.85 10.64 -2.95
C VAL A 20 -14.03 10.10 -1.78
N SER A 21 -13.05 9.24 -2.04
CA SER A 21 -12.29 8.56 -0.99
C SER A 21 -10.80 8.52 -1.31
N ILE A 22 -9.97 8.57 -0.28
CA ILE A 22 -8.52 8.45 -0.38
C ILE A 22 -8.08 7.36 0.59
N ALA A 23 -7.36 6.37 0.09
CA ALA A 23 -6.68 5.34 0.86
C ALA A 23 -5.18 5.64 0.90
N LEU A 24 -4.59 5.50 2.08
CA LEU A 24 -3.20 5.83 2.36
C LEU A 24 -2.56 4.68 3.13
N THR A 25 -1.30 4.35 2.82
CA THR A 25 -0.46 3.53 3.69
C THR A 25 0.53 4.40 4.44
N LEU A 26 0.81 4.03 5.69
CA LEU A 26 1.72 4.77 6.56
C LEU A 26 3.08 4.09 6.56
N ASP A 27 4.13 4.89 6.45
CA ASP A 27 5.50 4.39 6.55
C ASP A 27 5.92 4.31 8.03
N THR A 28 6.17 3.09 8.49
CA THR A 28 6.63 2.80 9.86
C THR A 28 8.10 3.13 10.09
N THR A 29 8.89 3.31 9.02
CA THR A 29 10.35 3.55 9.10
C THR A 29 10.71 5.03 9.09
N GLY A 30 9.95 5.86 8.36
CA GLY A 30 10.13 7.31 8.28
C GLY A 30 9.37 8.12 9.31
N SER A 31 8.48 7.50 10.10
CA SER A 31 7.66 8.19 11.09
C SER A 31 8.24 8.09 12.49
N THR A 32 8.49 9.23 13.13
CA THR A 32 9.13 9.33 14.45
C THR A 32 8.11 9.25 15.59
N SER A 33 7.43 8.10 15.75
CA SER A 33 6.66 7.82 16.96
C SER A 33 7.51 7.00 17.94
N THR A 34 7.98 7.64 19.01
CA THR A 34 8.76 7.04 20.11
C THR A 34 7.95 6.13 21.05
N GLY A 35 6.76 5.65 20.64
CA GLY A 35 5.92 4.75 21.44
C GLY A 35 4.68 4.23 20.70
N ASP A 36 4.43 2.93 20.90
CA ASP A 36 3.29 2.03 20.65
C ASP A 36 2.31 2.17 19.47
N THR A 37 2.04 3.33 18.86
CA THR A 37 1.18 3.39 17.65
C THR A 37 1.44 4.66 16.84
N LEU A 38 1.52 4.50 15.51
CA LEU A 38 1.64 5.61 14.55
C LEU A 38 0.38 6.50 14.50
N LEU A 39 -0.78 5.92 14.86
CA LEU A 39 -2.09 6.53 14.81
C LEU A 39 -2.49 7.04 16.20
N THR A 40 -2.09 8.27 16.53
CA THR A 40 -2.49 8.90 17.79
C THR A 40 -3.97 9.31 17.77
N GLN A 41 -4.62 9.29 18.93
CA GLN A 41 -6.01 9.77 19.06
C GLN A 41 -6.17 11.23 18.61
N SER A 42 -5.17 12.08 18.86
CA SER A 42 -5.19 13.48 18.40
C SER A 42 -5.20 13.60 16.89
N LEU A 43 -4.45 12.75 16.17
CA LEU A 43 -4.47 12.71 14.71
C LEU A 43 -5.86 12.30 14.21
N LEU A 44 -6.42 11.23 14.77
CA LEU A 44 -7.71 10.70 14.34
C LEU A 44 -8.84 11.70 14.54
N ILE A 45 -8.83 12.45 15.65
CA ILE A 45 -9.80 13.52 15.91
C ILE A 45 -9.69 14.61 14.85
N GLU A 46 -8.48 15.11 14.57
CA GLU A 46 -8.27 16.20 13.62
C GLU A 46 -8.60 15.79 12.17
N LEU A 47 -8.32 14.53 11.79
CA LEU A 47 -8.76 13.99 10.50
C LEU A 47 -10.29 13.81 10.45
N SER A 48 -10.92 13.40 11.56
CA SER A 48 -12.37 13.19 11.66
C SER A 48 -13.19 14.47 11.52
N GLU A 49 -12.60 15.64 11.78
CA GLU A 49 -13.24 16.94 11.51
C GLU A 49 -13.40 17.21 10.01
N LEU A 50 -12.61 16.58 9.16
CA LEU A 50 -12.62 16.79 7.71
C LEU A 50 -13.26 15.64 6.93
N CYS A 51 -13.09 14.40 7.39
CA CYS A 51 -13.60 13.22 6.70
C CYS A 51 -13.85 12.05 7.67
N ARG A 52 -14.64 11.07 7.24
CA ARG A 52 -14.73 9.79 7.95
C ARG A 52 -13.40 9.05 7.82
N VAL A 53 -12.82 8.66 8.95
CA VAL A 53 -11.56 7.91 9.00
C VAL A 53 -11.85 6.44 9.26
N GLU A 54 -11.26 5.56 8.46
CA GLU A 54 -11.30 4.11 8.64
C GLU A 54 -9.85 3.61 8.68
N VAL A 55 -9.57 2.68 9.59
CA VAL A 55 -8.24 2.11 9.80
C VAL A 55 -8.34 0.61 9.59
N GLU A 56 -7.47 0.09 8.72
CA GLU A 56 -7.30 -1.34 8.49
C GLU A 56 -5.86 -1.71 8.83
N GLU A 57 -5.72 -2.74 9.67
CA GLU A 57 -4.45 -3.31 10.10
C GLU A 57 -4.29 -4.70 9.48
N ASP A 58 -3.17 -5.38 9.79
CA ASP A 58 -2.88 -6.74 9.29
C ASP A 58 -2.84 -6.86 7.76
N LEU A 59 -2.35 -5.82 7.09
CA LEU A 59 -2.06 -5.81 5.66
C LEU A 59 -0.56 -5.83 5.42
N ALA A 60 -0.16 -6.59 4.41
CA ALA A 60 1.22 -6.64 3.93
C ALA A 60 1.33 -5.93 2.58
N LEU A 61 2.37 -5.11 2.45
CA LEU A 61 2.77 -4.52 1.19
C LEU A 61 3.67 -5.48 0.41
N VAL A 62 3.24 -5.80 -0.81
CA VAL A 62 4.05 -6.53 -1.79
C VAL A 62 4.39 -5.59 -2.93
N ALA A 63 5.69 -5.45 -3.22
CA ALA A 63 6.21 -4.58 -4.26
C ALA A 63 7.02 -5.40 -5.28
N ILE A 64 6.64 -5.30 -6.54
CA ILE A 64 7.38 -5.86 -7.66
C ILE A 64 8.24 -4.75 -8.24
N ILE A 65 9.56 -4.97 -8.22
CA ILE A 65 10.56 -4.04 -8.74
C ILE A 65 11.08 -4.58 -10.07
N GLY A 66 11.02 -3.75 -11.11
CA GLY A 66 11.42 -4.15 -12.45
C GLY A 66 11.75 -2.94 -13.32
N ASN A 67 11.87 -3.18 -14.64
CA ASN A 67 12.16 -2.12 -15.61
C ASN A 67 11.03 -1.98 -16.61
N LYS A 68 10.63 -0.74 -16.90
CA LYS A 68 9.61 -0.39 -17.89
C LYS A 68 8.26 -1.08 -17.65
N LEU A 69 7.91 -1.37 -16.40
CA LEU A 69 6.66 -2.04 -16.03
C LEU A 69 5.44 -1.32 -16.61
N SER A 70 5.43 0.02 -16.50
CA SER A 70 4.38 0.91 -17.04
C SER A 70 4.16 0.82 -18.55
N ARG A 71 5.16 0.36 -19.32
CA ARG A 71 5.15 0.33 -20.80
C ARG A 71 5.16 -1.08 -21.37
N ALA A 72 5.42 -2.08 -20.55
CA ALA A 72 5.48 -3.47 -20.98
C ALA A 72 4.07 -4.06 -21.03
N CYS A 73 3.67 -4.55 -22.20
CA CYS A 73 2.43 -5.29 -22.34
C CYS A 73 2.57 -6.67 -21.66
N GLY A 74 1.52 -7.10 -20.97
CA GLY A 74 1.47 -8.44 -20.36
C GLY A 74 1.83 -8.50 -18.87
N VAL A 75 2.51 -7.49 -18.32
CA VAL A 75 2.91 -7.44 -16.89
C VAL A 75 1.71 -7.66 -15.97
N GLY A 76 0.60 -6.97 -16.24
CA GLY A 76 -0.62 -7.16 -15.46
C GLY A 76 -1.14 -8.60 -15.52
N LYS A 77 -1.07 -9.26 -16.67
CA LYS A 77 -1.54 -10.65 -16.82
C LYS A 77 -0.65 -11.63 -16.06
N GLU A 78 0.67 -11.46 -16.13
CA GLU A 78 1.63 -12.33 -15.44
C GLU A 78 1.47 -12.18 -13.92
N VAL A 79 1.45 -10.94 -13.43
CA VAL A 79 1.32 -10.67 -11.99
C VAL A 79 -0.07 -11.05 -11.48
N PHE A 80 -1.14 -10.49 -12.04
CA PHE A 80 -2.48 -10.71 -11.51
C PHE A 80 -3.02 -12.12 -11.81
N GLY A 81 -2.50 -12.81 -12.83
CA GLY A 81 -2.86 -14.21 -13.11
C GLY A 81 -2.39 -15.16 -12.00
N VAL A 82 -1.21 -14.91 -11.42
CA VAL A 82 -0.70 -15.66 -10.26
C VAL A 82 -1.49 -15.34 -8.99
N LEU A 83 -2.01 -14.10 -8.93
CA LEU A 83 -2.73 -13.58 -7.77
C LEU A 83 -4.23 -13.94 -7.73
N ASP A 84 -4.75 -14.63 -8.75
CA ASP A 84 -6.16 -15.05 -8.87
C ASP A 84 -6.76 -15.68 -7.59
N PRO A 85 -6.05 -16.55 -6.82
CA PRO A 85 -6.62 -17.14 -5.60
C PRO A 85 -6.51 -16.23 -4.35
N PHE A 86 -5.91 -15.04 -4.44
CA PHE A 86 -5.67 -14.16 -3.29
C PHE A 86 -6.52 -12.89 -3.36
N SER A 87 -6.82 -12.33 -2.18
CA SER A 87 -7.57 -11.08 -2.10
C SER A 87 -6.63 -9.89 -2.13
N ILE A 88 -6.68 -9.12 -3.22
CA ILE A 88 -5.91 -7.87 -3.34
C ILE A 88 -6.74 -6.71 -2.77
N ARG A 89 -6.22 -6.07 -1.72
CA ARG A 89 -6.92 -4.99 -1.00
C ARG A 89 -6.73 -3.61 -1.64
N MET A 90 -5.55 -3.34 -2.17
CA MET A 90 -5.18 -2.06 -2.78
C MET A 90 -4.13 -2.30 -3.86
N ILE A 91 -4.21 -1.56 -4.97
CA ILE A 91 -3.21 -1.58 -6.03
C ILE A 91 -2.72 -0.15 -6.23
N CYS A 92 -1.40 0.01 -6.31
CA CYS A 92 -0.72 1.25 -6.65
C CYS A 92 0.24 0.98 -7.82
N TYR A 93 -0.09 1.53 -8.99
CA TYR A 93 0.64 1.32 -10.23
C TYR A 93 0.56 2.55 -11.13
N GLY A 94 1.64 2.81 -11.87
CA GLY A 94 1.70 3.89 -12.87
C GLY A 94 2.43 5.16 -12.42
N ALA A 95 2.65 5.35 -11.12
CA ALA A 95 3.46 6.45 -10.60
C ALA A 95 4.96 6.28 -10.91
N SER A 96 5.45 5.04 -10.95
CA SER A 96 6.81 4.68 -11.35
C SER A 96 6.78 3.66 -12.47
N SER A 97 7.75 3.74 -13.38
CA SER A 97 7.97 2.70 -14.39
C SER A 97 8.74 1.50 -13.83
N TYR A 98 9.12 1.56 -12.56
CA TYR A 98 9.96 0.57 -11.89
C TYR A 98 9.25 -0.17 -10.76
N ASN A 99 8.09 0.32 -10.29
CA ASN A 99 7.33 -0.32 -9.22
C ASN A 99 5.93 -0.72 -9.66
N LEU A 100 5.45 -1.81 -9.08
CA LEU A 100 4.04 -2.16 -8.98
C LEU A 100 3.84 -2.64 -7.55
N CYS A 101 3.02 -1.93 -6.80
CA CYS A 101 2.77 -2.21 -5.39
C CYS A 101 1.32 -2.62 -5.18
N PHE A 102 1.07 -3.56 -4.29
CA PHE A 102 -0.28 -3.91 -3.88
C PHE A 102 -0.31 -4.43 -2.44
N LEU A 103 -1.48 -4.33 -1.80
CA LEU A 103 -1.71 -4.82 -0.46
C LEU A 103 -2.48 -6.14 -0.49
N VAL A 104 -2.09 -7.06 0.38
CA VAL A 104 -2.78 -8.31 0.66
C VAL A 104 -2.92 -8.50 2.17
N PRO A 105 -3.86 -9.33 2.64
CA PRO A 105 -3.86 -9.78 4.04
C PRO A 105 -2.50 -10.34 4.45
N ALA A 106 -2.01 -9.98 5.64
CA ALA A 106 -0.66 -10.31 6.10
C ALA A 106 -0.41 -11.82 6.21
N ASP A 107 -1.45 -12.61 6.50
CA ASP A 107 -1.43 -14.07 6.53
C ASP A 107 -1.24 -14.71 5.14
N GLN A 108 -1.58 -14.01 4.07
CA GLN A 108 -1.40 -14.46 2.68
C GLN A 108 -0.08 -14.01 2.06
N ALA A 109 0.63 -13.07 2.70
CA ALA A 109 1.79 -12.39 2.14
C ALA A 109 2.90 -13.36 1.69
N GLU A 110 3.23 -14.35 2.52
CA GLU A 110 4.30 -15.30 2.22
C GLU A 110 3.97 -16.16 0.99
N GLN A 111 2.74 -16.68 0.92
CA GLN A 111 2.30 -17.51 -0.21
C GLN A 111 2.24 -16.71 -1.52
N VAL A 112 1.79 -15.45 -1.43
CA VAL A 112 1.79 -14.50 -2.54
C VAL A 112 3.21 -14.28 -3.08
N VAL A 113 4.16 -14.00 -2.19
CA VAL A 113 5.57 -13.78 -2.56
C VAL A 113 6.17 -15.04 -3.17
N GLN A 114 5.94 -16.22 -2.58
CA GLN A 114 6.44 -17.49 -3.11
C GLN A 114 5.93 -17.77 -4.52
N LYS A 115 4.62 -17.66 -4.76
CA LYS A 115 4.05 -17.91 -6.09
C LYS A 115 4.50 -16.88 -7.12
N LEU A 116 4.60 -15.61 -6.75
CA LEU A 116 5.12 -14.58 -7.64
C LEU A 116 6.59 -14.84 -7.98
N HIS A 117 7.40 -15.22 -7.00
CA HIS A 117 8.81 -15.51 -7.24
C HIS A 117 8.98 -16.69 -8.19
N GLN A 118 8.26 -17.79 -7.94
CA GLN A 118 8.26 -18.98 -8.78
C GLN A 118 7.80 -18.71 -10.22
N ASN A 119 6.84 -17.81 -10.44
CA ASN A 119 6.35 -17.56 -11.80
C ASN A 119 7.19 -16.55 -12.58
N LEU A 120 7.83 -15.60 -11.89
CA LEU A 120 8.56 -14.50 -12.51
C LEU A 120 10.06 -14.77 -12.67
N PHE A 121 10.66 -15.60 -11.81
CA PHE A 121 12.11 -15.77 -11.73
C PHE A 121 12.61 -17.22 -11.78
N GLU A 122 11.74 -18.22 -11.64
CA GLU A 122 12.07 -19.65 -11.72
C GLU A 122 11.44 -20.30 -12.97
#